data_AF-A0A3E0P5R1-F1
#
_entry.id   AF-A0A3E0P5R1-F1
#
_cell.length_a   1.000
_cell.length_b   1.000
_cell.length_c   1.000
_cell.angle_alpha   90.00
_cell.angle_beta   90.00
_cell.angle_gamma   90.00
#
_symmetry.space_group_name_H-M   'P 1'
#
loop_
_entity.id
_entity.type
_entity.pdbx_description
1 polymer ?
#
loop_
_entity_poly.entity_id
_entity_poly.type
_entity_poly.pdbx_seq_one_letter_code
_entity_poly.pdbx_strand_id
1 'polypeptide(L)'
;MRTRLSLVGALCLTLALGSFAGAAEQDELLGRKVANFTLKDYRGKTHSLSDFKDKKLVVVAFLGTECPLAKLYGPRMQELNEEFADQGVAFLGINPNRQDSISEVAAHARIHGIKFPILKDLSNVVADQFGATRTPELFVLDQDRKVRYHGRVDAQYGFGYGVGYVKPVLDRRDLAIAIVELLEDKQVSVPSTEIKGCLIGRVRPAEENAEVTYSNQIARLFQDRCVFCHRDGQIAPFSMTNYDEVAGWGEMINEVVQERRMPPWHAEPGIGEFSNDAHLSNDELKLVSAWVEAGCPEGDPADLPEPKQFTKGWMLPREPDQIVYFGDEPVDVMAEGTEPYRHYTVDPGFTEDKWVQWAECMPGNPLVVHHIIVFVKPPESKERSRNPDIRGFGFLAGFAPGTRPMVFPPGTAKKIPAGSKLVFQMHYTPCGSPQKDLSSIGLIFMDEDEVEHVAATTNTADHEFAIPPHDANYRSDAERTLTRDTLLLSMFPHMHLRGKSFRYEVTYPDGREEVLLDVPRYDFNWQNNFILAEPKLLPKGTKMHCTAYFDNSSDNLANPDPTETVRYGPQTWEEMMIGWFDVSYPRDQAEAILERAENEADNHVEDGDVGEGDDTVEATEAEAAG
;
A
#
# COMPACT_ATOMS: atom_id res chain seq x y z
N MET A 1 -50.78 -7.74 62.48
CA MET A 1 -49.87 -8.84 62.03
C MET A 1 -48.94 -8.23 60.99
N ARG A 2 -47.72 -7.89 61.41
CA ARG A 2 -46.43 -8.54 61.06
C ARG A 2 -45.91 -8.13 59.67
N THR A 3 -45.09 -7.08 59.55
CA THR A 3 -43.59 -6.98 59.63
C THR A 3 -42.86 -7.19 58.29
N ARG A 4 -42.02 -6.19 57.97
CA ARG A 4 -40.64 -6.21 57.42
C ARG A 4 -40.37 -6.31 55.91
N LEU A 5 -39.87 -5.18 55.39
CA LEU A 5 -38.61 -4.99 54.64
C LEU A 5 -37.63 -6.17 54.70
N SER A 6 -37.04 -6.54 53.55
CA SER A 6 -35.58 -6.75 53.38
C SER A 6 -35.18 -7.13 51.93
N LEU A 7 -34.14 -6.44 51.45
CA LEU A 7 -32.98 -6.89 50.65
C LEU A 7 -33.13 -8.09 49.69
N VAL A 8 -32.85 -7.84 48.40
CA VAL A 8 -32.05 -8.78 47.58
C VAL A 8 -31.02 -7.95 46.80
N GLY A 9 -29.79 -7.96 47.28
CA GLY A 9 -28.60 -7.78 46.47
C GLY A 9 -27.89 -9.13 46.36
N ALA A 10 -27.63 -9.58 45.14
CA ALA A 10 -26.67 -10.63 44.77
C ALA A 10 -26.45 -10.49 43.26
N LEU A 11 -25.33 -9.91 42.83
CA LEU A 11 -24.12 -10.63 42.42
C LEU A 11 -24.26 -11.29 41.03
N CYS A 12 -24.15 -10.49 39.97
CA CYS A 12 -23.77 -10.96 38.64
C CYS A 12 -22.30 -10.56 38.40
N LEU A 13 -21.39 -11.41 38.91
CA LEU A 13 -20.00 -11.45 38.49
C LEU A 13 -19.88 -12.62 37.50
N THR A 14 -20.18 -12.39 36.23
CA THR A 14 -19.86 -13.34 35.16
C THR A 14 -18.57 -12.90 34.50
N LEU A 15 -17.58 -13.79 34.63
CA LEU A 15 -16.19 -13.66 34.24
C LEU A 15 -16.02 -13.25 32.77
N ALA A 16 -15.26 -12.19 32.56
CA ALA A 16 -14.49 -11.98 31.34
C ALA A 16 -13.27 -12.92 31.38
N LEU A 17 -13.43 -14.13 30.82
CA LEU A 17 -12.32 -15.04 30.50
C LEU A 17 -12.24 -15.15 28.98
N GLY A 18 -11.48 -14.24 28.38
CA GLY A 18 -11.23 -14.24 26.95
C GLY A 18 -10.32 -13.10 26.58
N SER A 19 -9.09 -13.11 27.10
CA SER A 19 -7.95 -12.30 26.60
C SER A 19 -6.61 -12.56 27.32
N PHE A 20 -6.49 -13.55 28.21
CA PHE A 20 -5.22 -13.81 28.94
C PHE A 20 -4.26 -14.79 28.25
N ALA A 21 -4.62 -15.41 27.12
CA ALA A 21 -3.78 -16.45 26.49
C ALA A 21 -2.50 -15.89 25.82
N GLY A 22 -2.59 -14.77 25.10
CA GLY A 22 -1.45 -14.24 24.34
C GLY A 22 -0.33 -13.61 25.18
N ALA A 23 -0.66 -12.99 26.31
CA ALA A 23 0.34 -12.40 27.22
C ALA A 23 1.04 -13.45 28.09
N ALA A 24 0.39 -14.58 28.37
CA ALA A 24 0.96 -15.67 29.16
C ALA A 24 2.01 -16.48 28.39
N GLU A 25 1.88 -16.61 27.06
CA GLU A 25 2.80 -17.37 26.20
C GLU A 25 4.14 -16.63 25.97
N GLN A 26 4.14 -15.30 25.89
CA GLN A 26 5.37 -14.49 25.75
C GLN A 26 6.28 -14.56 26.98
N ASP A 27 5.70 -14.72 28.18
CA ASP A 27 6.45 -14.78 29.44
C ASP A 27 7.17 -16.13 29.64
N GLU A 28 6.73 -17.21 28.95
CA GLU A 28 7.36 -18.54 29.03
C GLU A 28 8.70 -18.65 28.28
N LEU A 29 8.97 -17.73 27.35
CA LEU A 29 10.21 -17.72 26.58
C LEU A 29 11.37 -17.08 27.36
N LEU A 30 11.08 -16.12 28.23
CA LEU A 30 12.10 -15.43 29.04
C LEU A 30 12.74 -16.39 30.06
N GLY A 31 14.07 -16.34 30.15
CA GLY A 31 14.85 -17.23 30.99
C GLY A 31 15.02 -18.66 30.46
N ARG A 32 14.31 -19.04 29.39
CA ARG A 32 14.45 -20.35 28.73
C ARG A 32 15.88 -20.52 28.23
N LYS A 33 16.51 -21.64 28.58
CA LYS A 33 17.82 -22.01 28.03
C LYS A 33 17.65 -22.62 26.64
N VAL A 34 18.32 -22.03 25.67
CA VAL A 34 18.33 -22.47 24.28
C VAL A 34 19.33 -23.63 24.14
N ALA A 35 18.85 -24.78 23.63
CA ALA A 35 19.69 -25.91 23.27
C ALA A 35 20.60 -25.57 22.07
N ASN A 36 21.75 -26.25 21.99
CA ASN A 36 22.64 -26.08 20.85
C ASN A 36 21.98 -26.58 19.56
N PHE A 37 22.12 -25.84 18.49
CA PHE A 37 21.70 -26.21 17.14
C PHE A 37 22.85 -26.00 16.16
N THR A 38 22.76 -26.65 15.00
CA THR A 38 23.74 -26.55 13.92
C THR A 38 23.02 -26.42 12.59
N LEU A 39 23.28 -25.33 11.86
CA LEU A 39 22.69 -25.05 10.55
C LEU A 39 23.78 -24.56 9.58
N LYS A 40 23.45 -24.51 8.29
CA LYS A 40 24.31 -23.92 7.27
C LYS A 40 23.87 -22.50 6.95
N ASP A 41 24.83 -21.61 6.73
CA ASP A 41 24.58 -20.29 6.15
C ASP A 41 24.39 -20.38 4.63
N TYR A 42 23.95 -19.28 4.02
CA TYR A 42 23.75 -19.17 2.58
C TYR A 42 25.04 -19.34 1.75
N ARG A 43 26.22 -19.36 2.40
CA ARG A 43 27.53 -19.63 1.78
C ARG A 43 27.95 -21.10 1.95
N GLY A 44 27.09 -21.93 2.52
CA GLY A 44 27.34 -23.34 2.83
C GLY A 44 28.23 -23.57 4.05
N LYS A 45 28.63 -22.51 4.77
CA LYS A 45 29.42 -22.64 6.00
C LYS A 45 28.51 -23.13 7.12
N THR A 46 28.97 -24.14 7.86
CA THR A 46 28.25 -24.65 9.02
C THR A 46 28.54 -23.76 10.23
N HIS A 47 27.49 -23.41 10.98
CA HIS A 47 27.57 -22.65 12.22
C HIS A 47 26.73 -23.36 13.29
N SER A 48 27.22 -23.36 14.52
CA SER A 48 26.51 -23.86 15.70
C SER A 48 26.38 -22.76 16.75
N LEU A 49 25.33 -22.81 17.58
CA LEU A 49 25.20 -21.86 18.69
C LEU A 49 26.43 -21.91 19.63
N SER A 50 27.01 -23.10 19.81
CA SER A 50 28.25 -23.32 20.58
C SER A 50 29.48 -22.59 20.02
N ASP A 51 29.48 -22.17 18.76
CA ASP A 51 30.59 -21.41 18.17
C ASP A 51 30.69 -20.00 18.78
N PHE A 52 29.62 -19.54 19.44
CA PHE A 52 29.53 -18.24 20.11
C PHE A 52 29.68 -18.33 21.64
N LYS A 53 30.19 -19.45 22.18
CA LYS A 53 30.33 -19.66 23.64
C LYS A 53 31.14 -18.58 24.36
N ASP A 54 32.11 -17.96 23.68
CA ASP A 54 33.00 -16.93 24.22
C ASP A 54 32.39 -15.52 24.16
N LYS A 55 31.20 -15.38 23.54
CA LYS A 55 30.48 -14.11 23.45
C LYS A 55 29.63 -13.91 24.70
N LYS A 56 29.63 -12.69 25.24
CA LYS A 56 28.78 -12.34 26.39
C LYS A 56 27.31 -12.45 26.04
N LEU A 57 26.93 -11.92 24.88
CA LEU A 57 25.57 -11.93 24.36
C LEU A 57 25.54 -12.46 22.93
N VAL A 58 24.46 -13.16 22.56
CA VAL A 58 24.17 -13.54 21.17
C VAL A 58 22.76 -13.07 20.82
N VAL A 59 22.66 -12.21 19.82
CA VAL A 59 21.39 -11.79 19.24
C VAL A 59 21.02 -12.77 18.13
N VAL A 60 19.88 -13.43 18.26
CA VAL A 60 19.32 -14.31 17.24
C VAL A 60 18.15 -13.60 16.60
N ALA A 61 18.22 -13.40 15.28
CA ALA A 61 17.22 -12.70 14.49
C ALA A 61 16.55 -13.66 13.50
N PHE A 62 15.24 -13.86 13.61
CA PHE A 62 14.47 -14.60 12.62
C PHE A 62 14.08 -13.66 11.48
N LEU A 63 14.56 -13.92 10.26
CA LEU A 63 14.47 -13.03 9.10
C LEU A 63 13.88 -13.75 7.88
N GLY A 64 12.99 -13.09 7.16
CA GLY A 64 12.44 -13.54 5.88
C GLY A 64 12.91 -12.64 4.73
N THR A 65 13.23 -13.22 3.58
CA THR A 65 13.78 -12.44 2.44
C THR A 65 12.75 -11.52 1.83
N GLU A 66 11.47 -11.90 1.83
CA GLU A 66 10.37 -11.09 1.29
C GLU A 66 9.60 -10.29 2.33
N CYS A 67 9.91 -10.43 3.61
CA CYS A 67 9.27 -9.61 4.64
C CYS A 67 9.70 -8.13 4.49
N PRO A 68 8.78 -7.19 4.20
CA PRO A 68 9.14 -5.78 4.02
C PRO A 68 9.83 -5.19 5.26
N LEU A 69 9.37 -5.57 6.46
CA LEU A 69 9.95 -5.09 7.71
C LEU A 69 11.36 -5.63 7.95
N ALA A 70 11.64 -6.89 7.55
CA ALA A 70 12.97 -7.46 7.64
C ALA A 70 13.96 -6.76 6.68
N LYS A 71 13.51 -6.41 5.48
CA LYS A 71 14.28 -5.61 4.51
C LYS A 71 14.65 -4.24 5.09
N LEU A 72 13.69 -3.55 5.72
CA LEU A 72 13.91 -2.24 6.36
C LEU A 72 14.87 -2.32 7.56
N TYR A 73 14.74 -3.34 8.40
CA TYR A 73 15.60 -3.49 9.59
C TYR A 73 16.98 -4.11 9.32
N GLY A 74 17.19 -4.70 8.14
CA GLY A 74 18.48 -5.30 7.75
C GLY A 74 19.69 -4.41 8.04
N PRO A 75 19.75 -3.19 7.47
CA PRO A 75 20.84 -2.25 7.72
C PRO A 75 20.96 -1.83 9.20
N ARG A 76 19.84 -1.55 9.87
CA ARG A 76 19.82 -1.15 11.30
C ARG A 76 20.36 -2.25 12.21
N MET A 77 20.05 -3.52 11.95
CA MET A 77 20.62 -4.63 12.70
C MET A 77 22.11 -4.79 12.43
N GLN A 78 22.57 -4.52 11.20
CA GLN A 78 23.98 -4.51 10.88
C GLN A 78 24.73 -3.39 11.61
N GLU A 79 24.16 -2.19 11.69
CA GLU A 79 24.71 -1.07 12.49
C GLU A 79 24.86 -1.47 13.96
N LEU A 80 23.83 -2.08 14.56
CA LEU A 80 23.89 -2.56 15.94
C LEU A 80 24.95 -3.66 16.12
N ASN A 81 25.08 -4.56 15.15
CA ASN A 81 26.12 -5.58 15.18
C ASN A 81 27.53 -4.94 15.18
N GLU A 82 27.75 -3.89 14.38
CA GLU A 82 29.03 -3.15 14.36
C GLU A 82 29.26 -2.36 15.65
N GLU A 83 28.22 -1.70 16.19
CA GLU A 83 28.26 -0.92 17.44
C GLU A 83 28.69 -1.78 18.65
N PHE A 84 28.23 -3.03 18.73
CA PHE A 84 28.43 -3.90 19.90
C PHE A 84 29.45 -5.04 19.68
N ALA A 85 30.04 -5.19 18.49
CA ALA A 85 30.95 -6.29 18.16
C ALA A 85 32.14 -6.41 19.14
N ASP A 86 32.79 -5.28 19.45
CA ASP A 86 33.97 -5.21 20.32
C ASP A 86 33.63 -5.36 21.82
N GLN A 87 32.34 -5.32 22.15
CA GLN A 87 31.83 -5.46 23.53
C GLN A 87 31.48 -6.91 23.87
N GLY A 88 31.72 -7.84 22.96
CA GLY A 88 31.47 -9.27 23.15
C GLY A 88 30.05 -9.69 22.75
N VAL A 89 29.35 -8.91 21.94
CA VAL A 89 28.05 -9.25 21.36
C VAL A 89 28.26 -9.86 19.97
N ALA A 90 27.43 -10.83 19.59
CA ALA A 90 27.41 -11.38 18.24
C ALA A 90 25.98 -11.47 17.72
N PHE A 91 25.80 -11.24 16.43
CA PHE A 91 24.52 -11.40 15.74
C PHE A 91 24.51 -12.68 14.90
N LEU A 92 23.35 -13.32 14.84
CA LEU A 92 23.07 -14.51 14.05
C LEU A 92 21.67 -14.42 13.46
N GLY A 93 21.56 -14.41 12.14
CA GLY A 93 20.29 -14.51 11.44
C GLY A 93 19.86 -15.97 11.29
N ILE A 94 18.56 -16.23 11.36
CA ILE A 94 17.93 -17.50 11.02
C ILE A 94 16.82 -17.21 10.03
N ASN A 95 16.84 -17.87 8.89
CA ASN A 95 15.78 -17.84 7.90
C ASN A 95 14.96 -19.14 8.00
N PRO A 96 13.75 -19.09 8.59
CA PRO A 96 12.92 -20.27 8.81
C PRO A 96 11.91 -20.54 7.69
N ASN A 97 11.70 -19.58 6.78
CA ASN A 97 10.72 -19.69 5.70
C ASN A 97 11.15 -20.78 4.73
N ARG A 98 10.28 -21.70 4.32
CA ARG A 98 10.67 -22.78 3.38
C ARG A 98 10.89 -22.25 1.96
N GLN A 99 10.04 -21.32 1.55
CA GLN A 99 9.97 -20.74 0.21
C GLN A 99 11.20 -19.91 -0.15
N ASP A 100 11.81 -19.21 0.82
CA ASP A 100 13.02 -18.42 0.58
C ASP A 100 14.18 -19.35 0.14
N SER A 101 14.67 -19.20 -1.08
CA SER A 101 15.82 -19.93 -1.59
C SER A 101 17.13 -19.46 -0.94
N ILE A 102 18.16 -20.31 -0.98
CA ILE A 102 19.51 -19.92 -0.51
C ILE A 102 20.05 -18.72 -1.29
N SER A 103 19.74 -18.62 -2.58
CA SER A 103 20.10 -17.49 -3.44
C SER A 103 19.43 -16.19 -3.02
N GLU A 104 18.15 -16.23 -2.65
CA GLU A 104 17.42 -15.05 -2.15
C GLU A 104 17.96 -14.61 -0.79
N VAL A 105 18.28 -15.55 0.10
CA VAL A 105 18.94 -15.22 1.38
C VAL A 105 20.29 -14.53 1.14
N ALA A 106 21.06 -15.00 0.15
CA ALA A 106 22.32 -14.37 -0.23
C ALA A 106 22.13 -12.97 -0.84
N ALA A 107 21.12 -12.80 -1.70
CA ALA A 107 20.77 -11.53 -2.30
C ALA A 107 20.30 -10.52 -1.24
N HIS A 108 19.41 -10.93 -0.35
CA HIS A 108 18.94 -10.14 0.79
C HIS A 108 20.11 -9.66 1.65
N ALA A 109 21.02 -10.56 2.05
CA ALA A 109 22.19 -10.19 2.82
C ALA A 109 23.07 -9.16 2.10
N ARG A 110 23.26 -9.31 0.77
CA ARG A 110 24.08 -8.41 -0.04
C ARG A 110 23.41 -7.03 -0.22
N ILE A 111 22.14 -7.00 -0.58
CA ILE A 111 21.37 -5.77 -0.87
C ILE A 111 21.28 -4.91 0.38
N HIS A 112 21.02 -5.51 1.54
CA HIS A 112 20.86 -4.80 2.80
C HIS A 112 22.15 -4.68 3.62
N GLY A 113 23.30 -5.08 3.05
CA GLY A 113 24.60 -4.94 3.69
C GLY A 113 24.82 -5.80 4.94
N ILE A 114 24.05 -6.87 5.14
CA ILE A 114 24.12 -7.74 6.32
C ILE A 114 25.37 -8.62 6.24
N LYS A 115 26.26 -8.48 7.22
CA LYS A 115 27.54 -9.21 7.27
C LYS A 115 27.55 -10.38 8.26
N PHE A 116 26.67 -10.34 9.26
CA PHE A 116 26.51 -11.46 10.18
C PHE A 116 25.93 -12.69 9.46
N PRO A 117 26.23 -13.92 9.91
CA PRO A 117 25.74 -15.13 9.23
C PRO A 117 24.21 -15.20 9.27
N ILE A 118 23.58 -15.58 8.15
CA ILE A 118 22.15 -15.93 8.09
C ILE A 118 22.05 -17.41 7.77
N LEU A 119 21.53 -18.18 8.74
CA LEU A 119 21.43 -19.63 8.68
C LEU A 119 20.07 -20.05 8.15
N LYS A 120 20.01 -21.15 7.41
CA LYS A 120 18.76 -21.68 6.86
C LYS A 120 18.18 -22.77 7.76
N ASP A 121 16.93 -22.60 8.21
CA ASP A 121 16.19 -23.55 9.04
C ASP A 121 14.99 -24.15 8.27
N LEU A 122 15.28 -25.05 7.31
CA LEU A 122 14.30 -25.61 6.37
C LEU A 122 13.13 -26.38 7.01
N SER A 123 13.30 -26.87 8.23
CA SER A 123 12.32 -27.72 8.91
C SER A 123 11.74 -27.06 10.16
N ASN A 124 11.94 -25.74 10.32
CA ASN A 124 11.51 -24.95 11.47
C ASN A 124 11.99 -25.44 12.84
N VAL A 125 13.00 -26.31 12.92
CA VAL A 125 13.43 -26.93 14.18
C VAL A 125 13.94 -25.87 15.16
N VAL A 126 14.67 -24.87 14.65
CA VAL A 126 15.19 -23.80 15.49
C VAL A 126 14.10 -22.75 15.75
N ALA A 127 13.26 -22.43 14.76
CA ALA A 127 12.10 -21.56 14.98
C ALA A 127 11.16 -22.09 16.08
N ASP A 128 10.88 -23.40 16.10
CA ASP A 128 10.06 -24.06 17.12
C ASP A 128 10.72 -24.05 18.50
N GLN A 129 12.04 -24.26 18.55
CA GLN A 129 12.78 -24.21 19.80
C GLN A 129 12.70 -22.82 20.47
N PHE A 130 12.73 -21.76 19.66
CA PHE A 130 12.59 -20.38 20.12
C PHE A 130 11.14 -19.93 20.31
N GLY A 131 10.16 -20.69 19.79
CA GLY A 131 8.78 -20.22 19.71
C GLY A 131 8.60 -19.02 18.77
N ALA A 132 9.49 -18.84 17.80
CA ALA A 132 9.47 -17.70 16.88
C ALA A 132 8.31 -17.84 15.89
N THR A 133 7.45 -16.84 15.80
CA THR A 133 6.23 -16.88 14.98
C THR A 133 6.25 -15.90 13.81
N ARG A 134 7.12 -14.88 13.85
CA ARG A 134 7.18 -13.81 12.84
C ARG A 134 8.60 -13.48 12.39
N THR A 135 8.68 -12.73 11.30
CA THR A 135 9.92 -12.07 10.84
C THR A 135 9.67 -10.58 10.63
N PRO A 136 10.57 -9.67 11.06
CA PRO A 136 11.71 -9.91 11.94
C PRO A 136 11.28 -10.13 13.39
N GLU A 137 11.89 -11.13 14.04
CA GLU A 137 11.68 -11.41 15.48
C GLU A 137 13.04 -11.68 16.15
N LEU A 138 13.29 -11.00 17.28
CA LEU A 138 14.63 -10.90 17.87
C LEU A 138 14.66 -11.53 19.26
N PHE A 139 15.74 -12.25 19.53
CA PHE A 139 16.04 -12.83 20.84
C PHE A 139 17.46 -12.45 21.27
N VAL A 140 17.65 -12.01 22.52
CA VAL A 140 19.00 -11.81 23.08
C VAL A 140 19.28 -12.92 24.09
N LEU A 141 20.34 -13.67 23.84
CA LEU A 141 20.81 -14.75 24.69
C LEU A 141 21.98 -14.27 25.56
N ASP A 142 21.95 -14.56 26.85
CA ASP A 142 23.10 -14.34 27.73
C ASP A 142 24.20 -15.41 27.57
N GLN A 143 25.24 -15.32 28.40
CA GLN A 143 26.39 -16.22 28.34
C GLN A 143 26.01 -17.69 28.60
N ASP A 144 24.96 -17.93 29.39
CA ASP A 144 24.38 -19.24 29.68
C ASP A 144 23.42 -19.73 28.57
N ARG A 145 23.25 -18.92 27.52
CA ARG A 145 22.28 -19.10 26.42
C ARG A 145 20.83 -19.07 26.89
N LYS A 146 20.52 -18.31 27.93
CA LYS A 146 19.14 -18.04 28.33
C LYS A 146 18.62 -16.82 27.58
N VAL A 147 17.35 -16.87 27.17
CA VAL A 147 16.67 -15.72 26.57
C VAL A 147 16.48 -14.63 27.62
N ARG A 148 16.94 -13.42 27.34
CA ARG A 148 16.83 -12.25 28.22
C ARG A 148 16.04 -11.10 27.61
N TYR A 149 15.85 -11.13 26.30
CA TYR A 149 15.00 -10.23 25.54
C TYR A 149 14.34 -11.00 24.40
N HIS A 150 13.07 -10.69 24.12
CA HIS A 150 12.28 -11.22 23.03
C HIS A 150 11.38 -10.13 22.44
N GLY A 151 11.59 -9.73 21.19
CA GLY A 151 10.78 -8.65 20.63
C GLY A 151 11.28 -8.04 19.33
N ARG A 152 10.95 -6.76 19.12
CA ARG A 152 11.31 -5.96 17.94
C ARG A 152 12.73 -5.38 18.01
N VAL A 153 13.19 -4.77 16.91
CA VAL A 153 14.48 -4.04 16.87
C VAL A 153 14.36 -2.70 17.59
N ASP A 154 13.36 -1.90 17.20
CA ASP A 154 13.09 -0.57 17.73
C ASP A 154 11.62 -0.17 17.50
N ALA A 155 11.26 1.06 17.86
CA ALA A 155 9.90 1.59 17.77
C ALA A 155 9.61 2.44 16.51
N GLN A 156 10.48 2.41 15.49
CA GLN A 156 10.36 3.29 14.32
C GLN A 156 9.23 2.87 13.38
N TYR A 157 9.04 1.57 13.18
CA TYR A 157 8.06 1.04 12.24
C TYR A 157 6.89 0.41 12.98
N GLY A 158 5.67 0.65 12.49
CA GLY A 158 4.46 0.05 13.03
C GLY A 158 3.54 -0.46 11.94
N PHE A 159 2.51 -1.19 12.34
CA PHE A 159 1.48 -1.71 11.44
C PHE A 159 0.08 -1.32 11.94
N GLY A 160 -0.68 -0.59 11.11
CA GLY A 160 -2.09 -0.27 11.32
C GLY A 160 -3.00 -1.39 10.80
N TYR A 161 -4.16 -1.05 10.22
CA TYR A 161 -5.12 -1.97 9.58
C TYR A 161 -4.59 -2.66 8.29
N GLY A 162 -3.33 -3.09 8.29
CA GLY A 162 -2.62 -3.67 7.13
C GLY A 162 -1.53 -2.78 6.54
N VAL A 163 -1.42 -1.54 7.01
CA VAL A 163 -0.43 -0.54 6.60
C VAL A 163 0.82 -0.62 7.45
N GLY A 164 1.99 -0.79 6.84
CA GLY A 164 3.25 -0.43 7.48
C GLY A 164 3.44 1.09 7.44
N TYR A 165 3.75 1.73 8.56
CA TYR A 165 4.08 3.15 8.61
C TYR A 165 5.42 3.38 9.30
N VAL A 166 6.08 4.48 8.94
CA VAL A 166 7.34 4.93 9.55
C VAL A 166 7.02 6.11 10.45
N LYS A 167 7.38 6.03 11.72
CA LYS A 167 7.32 7.20 12.59
C LYS A 167 8.42 8.18 12.20
N PRO A 168 8.12 9.49 12.11
CA PRO A 168 9.12 10.50 11.76
C PRO A 168 10.23 10.61 12.82
N VAL A 169 9.92 10.26 14.08
CA VAL A 169 10.88 10.24 15.18
C VAL A 169 11.03 8.82 15.71
N LEU A 170 12.28 8.38 15.87
CA LEU A 170 12.60 7.13 16.53
C LEU A 170 12.45 7.28 18.04
N ASP A 171 11.32 6.84 18.58
CA ASP A 171 11.01 6.97 20.02
C ASP A 171 11.95 6.14 20.91
N ARG A 172 12.28 4.91 20.49
CA ARG A 172 12.95 3.93 21.37
C ARG A 172 13.73 2.87 20.59
N ARG A 173 14.99 2.62 20.99
CA ARG A 173 15.88 1.58 20.45
C ARG A 173 15.88 0.31 21.32
N ASP A 174 14.75 -0.40 21.36
CA ASP A 174 14.51 -1.52 22.30
C ASP A 174 15.64 -2.56 22.36
N LEU A 175 16.11 -3.06 21.22
CA LEU A 175 17.20 -4.04 21.16
C LEU A 175 18.52 -3.47 21.70
N ALA A 176 18.85 -2.22 21.36
CA ALA A 176 20.08 -1.57 21.84
C ALA A 176 20.06 -1.37 23.35
N ILE A 177 18.91 -0.92 23.90
CA ILE A 177 18.70 -0.76 25.34
C ILE A 177 18.90 -2.09 26.06
N ALA A 178 18.28 -3.17 25.57
CA ALA A 178 18.42 -4.50 26.16
C ALA A 178 19.89 -4.99 26.14
N ILE A 179 20.61 -4.78 25.04
CA ILE A 179 22.04 -5.13 24.93
C ILE A 179 22.87 -4.35 25.95
N VAL A 180 22.70 -3.02 26.04
CA VAL A 180 23.43 -2.16 26.98
C VAL A 180 23.17 -2.59 28.42
N GLU A 181 21.91 -2.76 28.80
CA GLU A 181 21.53 -3.17 30.16
C GLU A 181 22.16 -4.53 30.52
N LEU A 182 22.16 -5.49 29.60
CA LEU A 182 22.78 -6.80 29.85
C LEU A 182 24.31 -6.74 29.91
N LEU A 183 24.97 -5.90 29.11
CA LEU A 183 26.43 -5.69 29.17
C LEU A 183 26.86 -5.02 30.48
N GLU A 184 25.96 -4.25 31.11
CA GLU A 184 26.13 -3.64 32.44
C GLU A 184 25.67 -4.55 33.59
N ASP A 185 25.40 -5.83 33.32
CA ASP A 185 24.90 -6.82 34.27
C ASP A 185 23.56 -6.44 34.95
N LYS A 186 22.75 -5.60 34.28
CA LYS A 186 21.41 -5.21 34.72
C LYS A 186 20.34 -6.16 34.19
N GLN A 187 19.15 -6.11 34.80
CA GLN A 187 17.95 -6.70 34.21
C GLN A 187 17.46 -5.81 33.07
N VAL A 188 16.95 -6.45 32.01
CA VAL A 188 16.36 -5.71 30.88
C VAL A 188 15.09 -5.03 31.35
N SER A 189 14.99 -3.72 31.17
CA SER A 189 13.87 -2.91 31.65
C SER A 189 12.55 -3.25 30.96
N VAL A 190 12.60 -3.58 29.67
CA VAL A 190 11.48 -4.10 28.88
C VAL A 190 11.93 -5.37 28.18
N PRO A 191 11.77 -6.54 28.82
CA PRO A 191 12.30 -7.80 28.31
C PRO A 191 11.48 -8.38 27.15
N SER A 192 10.24 -7.90 26.95
CA SER A 192 9.39 -8.30 25.84
C SER A 192 8.67 -7.11 25.19
N THR A 193 8.53 -7.14 23.87
CA THR A 193 7.78 -6.14 23.09
C THR A 193 6.89 -6.82 22.06
N GLU A 194 5.83 -6.13 21.63
CA GLU A 194 4.96 -6.62 20.58
C GLU A 194 5.73 -6.78 19.26
N ILE A 195 5.59 -7.95 18.63
CA ILE A 195 6.26 -8.29 17.37
C ILE A 195 5.27 -8.09 16.22
N LYS A 196 5.72 -7.33 15.22
CA LYS A 196 5.01 -7.15 13.95
C LYS A 196 5.84 -7.71 12.82
N GLY A 197 5.19 -8.09 11.73
CA GLY A 197 5.85 -8.64 10.55
C GLY A 197 5.14 -9.89 10.01
N CYS A 198 5.79 -10.55 9.05
CA CYS A 198 5.23 -11.70 8.34
C CYS A 198 5.27 -12.94 9.22
N LEU A 199 4.24 -13.80 9.13
CA LEU A 199 4.23 -15.10 9.80
C LEU A 199 5.32 -16.02 9.24
N ILE A 200 5.93 -16.80 10.13
CA ILE A 200 6.79 -17.93 9.77
C ILE A 200 5.89 -19.15 9.52
N GLY A 201 5.59 -19.42 8.25
CA GLY A 201 4.80 -20.59 7.86
C GLY A 201 5.46 -21.89 8.32
N ARG A 202 4.72 -22.71 9.09
CA ARG A 202 5.24 -23.97 9.60
C ARG A 202 5.11 -25.10 8.59
N VAL A 203 6.11 -25.96 8.53
CA VAL A 203 6.05 -27.19 7.74
C VAL A 203 5.05 -28.15 8.40
N ARG A 204 3.86 -28.23 7.81
CA ARG A 204 2.81 -29.18 8.17
C ARG A 204 2.69 -30.25 7.08
N PRO A 205 2.43 -31.52 7.43
CA PRO A 205 2.09 -32.52 6.42
C PRO A 205 0.74 -32.18 5.78
N ALA A 206 0.69 -32.20 4.45
CA ALA A 206 -0.56 -32.01 3.71
C ALA A 206 -1.47 -33.24 3.87
N GLU A 207 -2.76 -33.00 4.07
CA GLU A 207 -3.76 -34.07 4.14
C GLU A 207 -3.98 -34.71 2.75
N GLU A 208 -3.80 -36.03 2.65
CA GLU A 208 -3.85 -36.76 1.36
C GLU A 208 -5.22 -36.73 0.67
N ASN A 209 -6.32 -36.63 1.43
CA ASN A 209 -7.69 -36.68 0.92
C ASN A 209 -8.48 -35.38 1.19
N ALA A 210 -7.79 -34.24 1.22
CA ALA A 210 -8.44 -32.96 1.41
C ALA A 210 -9.41 -32.63 0.27
N GLU A 211 -10.59 -32.11 0.60
CA GLU A 211 -11.59 -31.70 -0.40
C GLU A 211 -11.18 -30.43 -1.16
N VAL A 212 -10.40 -29.56 -0.50
CA VAL A 212 -9.90 -28.30 -1.07
C VAL A 212 -8.41 -28.44 -1.34
N THR A 213 -8.01 -28.25 -2.60
CA THR A 213 -6.62 -28.33 -3.03
C THR A 213 -6.20 -27.10 -3.82
N TYR A 214 -4.88 -26.90 -3.95
CA TYR A 214 -4.33 -25.83 -4.76
C TYR A 214 -4.80 -25.93 -6.20
N SER A 215 -4.59 -27.09 -6.82
CA SER A 215 -4.78 -27.30 -8.26
C SER A 215 -6.23 -27.18 -8.69
N ASN A 216 -7.19 -27.53 -7.82
CA ASN A 216 -8.60 -27.49 -8.18
C ASN A 216 -9.27 -26.13 -7.86
N GLN A 217 -9.31 -25.72 -6.58
CA GLN A 217 -10.06 -24.52 -6.19
C GLN A 217 -9.18 -23.27 -6.02
N ILE A 218 -8.06 -23.38 -5.29
CA ILE A 218 -7.32 -22.19 -4.84
C ILE A 218 -6.59 -21.49 -5.99
N ALA A 219 -6.00 -22.24 -6.93
CA ALA A 219 -5.35 -21.66 -8.09
C ALA A 219 -6.33 -20.82 -8.92
N ARG A 220 -7.59 -21.27 -9.09
CA ARG A 220 -8.62 -20.49 -9.79
C ARG A 220 -8.93 -19.19 -9.06
N LEU A 221 -9.18 -19.29 -7.75
CA LEU A 221 -9.46 -18.14 -6.90
C LEU A 221 -8.31 -17.12 -6.94
N PHE A 222 -7.07 -17.56 -6.77
CA PHE A 222 -5.92 -16.66 -6.73
C PHE A 222 -5.63 -16.07 -8.12
N GLN A 223 -5.83 -16.80 -9.21
CA GLN A 223 -5.75 -16.21 -10.55
C GLN A 223 -6.80 -15.10 -10.76
N ASP A 224 -7.97 -15.23 -10.16
CA ASP A 224 -9.04 -14.24 -10.30
C ASP A 224 -8.86 -13.02 -9.42
N ARG A 225 -8.35 -13.19 -8.20
CA ARG A 225 -8.32 -12.13 -7.19
C ARG A 225 -6.94 -11.56 -6.91
N CYS A 226 -5.89 -12.36 -7.05
CA CYS A 226 -4.57 -12.04 -6.48
C CYS A 226 -3.47 -11.88 -7.53
N VAL A 227 -3.41 -12.75 -8.54
CA VAL A 227 -2.31 -12.83 -9.52
C VAL A 227 -2.16 -11.57 -10.38
N PHE A 228 -3.19 -10.71 -10.43
CA PHE A 228 -3.06 -9.41 -11.07
C PHE A 228 -1.93 -8.58 -10.44
N CYS A 229 -1.83 -8.55 -9.11
CA CYS A 229 -0.76 -7.87 -8.38
C CYS A 229 0.36 -8.84 -7.93
N HIS A 230 0.01 -10.08 -7.60
CA HIS A 230 0.92 -11.13 -7.14
C HIS A 230 1.50 -11.94 -8.31
N ARG A 231 2.24 -11.25 -9.18
CA ARG A 231 3.06 -11.89 -10.23
C ARG A 231 4.38 -11.15 -10.38
N ASP A 232 5.35 -11.82 -10.99
CA ASP A 232 6.69 -11.29 -11.17
C ASP A 232 6.67 -9.92 -11.88
N GLY A 233 7.41 -8.96 -11.33
CA GLY A 233 7.52 -7.60 -11.86
C GLY A 233 6.33 -6.69 -11.57
N GLN A 234 5.40 -7.10 -10.70
CA GLN A 234 4.30 -6.26 -10.21
C GLN A 234 4.53 -5.85 -8.75
N ILE A 235 3.61 -5.06 -8.18
CA ILE A 235 3.79 -4.38 -6.88
C ILE A 235 3.87 -5.33 -5.67
N ALA A 236 3.33 -6.54 -5.76
CA ALA A 236 3.28 -7.43 -4.61
C ALA A 236 4.67 -8.03 -4.29
N PRO A 237 4.96 -8.30 -3.01
CA PRO A 237 6.29 -8.75 -2.59
C PRO A 237 6.65 -10.18 -3.02
N PHE A 238 5.67 -11.00 -3.45
CA PHE A 238 5.91 -12.36 -3.92
C PHE A 238 4.88 -12.77 -4.98
N SER A 239 5.25 -13.78 -5.77
CA SER A 239 4.46 -14.32 -6.88
C SER A 239 3.47 -15.37 -6.41
N MET A 240 2.23 -15.34 -6.88
CA MET A 240 1.20 -16.36 -6.61
C MET A 240 0.92 -17.24 -7.83
N THR A 241 1.91 -17.37 -8.73
CA THR A 241 1.75 -18.09 -10.00
C THR A 241 2.15 -19.57 -9.93
N ASN A 242 2.72 -20.03 -8.81
CA ASN A 242 3.15 -21.41 -8.62
C ASN A 242 2.84 -21.92 -7.20
N TYR A 243 2.67 -23.24 -7.07
CA TYR A 243 2.24 -23.87 -5.82
C TYR A 243 3.24 -23.70 -4.66
N ASP A 244 4.53 -23.98 -4.88
CA ASP A 244 5.54 -24.01 -3.80
C ASP A 244 5.65 -22.66 -3.08
N GLU A 245 5.63 -21.57 -3.85
CA GLU A 245 5.64 -20.21 -3.30
C GLU A 245 4.36 -19.96 -2.49
N VAL A 246 3.18 -20.19 -3.09
CA VAL A 246 1.88 -19.93 -2.47
C VAL A 246 1.69 -20.75 -1.19
N ALA A 247 2.06 -22.02 -1.20
CA ALA A 247 1.96 -22.91 -0.04
C ALA A 247 2.84 -22.44 1.12
N GLY A 248 4.05 -21.93 0.83
CA GLY A 248 4.95 -21.36 1.82
C GLY A 248 4.38 -20.12 2.54
N TRP A 249 3.50 -19.38 1.86
CA TRP A 249 2.79 -18.22 2.41
C TRP A 249 1.40 -18.54 2.96
N GLY A 250 0.92 -19.79 2.92
CA GLY A 250 -0.47 -20.15 3.20
C GLY A 250 -1.03 -19.58 4.51
N GLU A 251 -0.31 -19.72 5.62
CA GLU A 251 -0.74 -19.17 6.93
C GLU A 251 -0.84 -17.64 6.92
N MET A 252 0.14 -16.96 6.30
CA MET A 252 0.13 -15.51 6.15
C MET A 252 -1.01 -15.05 5.22
N ILE A 253 -1.24 -15.76 4.12
CA ILE A 253 -2.35 -15.51 3.20
C ILE A 253 -3.66 -15.62 3.96
N ASN A 254 -3.87 -16.68 4.75
CA ASN A 254 -5.08 -16.83 5.54
C ASN A 254 -5.25 -15.67 6.53
N GLU A 255 -4.21 -15.32 7.30
CA GLU A 255 -4.27 -14.19 8.24
C GLU A 255 -4.72 -12.90 7.55
N VAL A 256 -4.08 -12.55 6.43
CA VAL A 256 -4.36 -11.26 5.75
C VAL A 256 -5.75 -11.21 5.11
N VAL A 257 -6.25 -12.33 4.58
CA VAL A 257 -7.58 -12.36 3.96
C VAL A 257 -8.70 -12.43 4.99
N GLN A 258 -8.52 -13.18 6.09
CA GLN A 258 -9.51 -13.23 7.16
C GLN A 258 -9.64 -11.88 7.87
N GLU A 259 -8.53 -11.15 8.04
CA GLU A 259 -8.53 -9.79 8.58
C GLU A 259 -8.98 -8.73 7.57
N ARG A 260 -9.27 -9.13 6.31
CA ARG A 260 -9.68 -8.25 5.20
C ARG A 260 -8.68 -7.13 4.92
N ARG A 261 -7.38 -7.41 5.16
CA ARG A 261 -6.27 -6.57 4.70
C ARG A 261 -5.99 -6.79 3.22
N MET A 262 -6.29 -7.99 2.72
CA MET A 262 -6.16 -8.35 1.32
C MET A 262 -7.41 -9.09 0.83
N PRO A 263 -7.80 -8.93 -0.44
CA PRO A 263 -7.38 -7.83 -1.32
C PRO A 263 -7.82 -6.47 -0.74
N PRO A 264 -7.05 -5.40 -0.97
CA PRO A 264 -7.25 -4.11 -0.30
C PRO A 264 -8.36 -3.32 -1.02
N TRP A 265 -9.55 -3.91 -1.16
CA TRP A 265 -10.67 -3.34 -1.91
C TRP A 265 -11.44 -2.29 -1.12
N HIS A 266 -11.68 -2.58 0.16
CA HIS A 266 -12.28 -1.74 1.19
C HIS A 266 -13.62 -1.06 0.90
N ALA A 267 -14.18 -1.19 -0.31
CA ALA A 267 -15.55 -0.78 -0.60
C ALA A 267 -16.56 -1.74 0.04
N GLU A 268 -17.68 -1.17 0.48
CA GLU A 268 -18.78 -1.90 1.10
C GLU A 268 -19.47 -2.84 0.08
N PRO A 269 -19.55 -4.15 0.37
CA PRO A 269 -20.23 -5.08 -0.52
C PRO A 269 -21.71 -4.72 -0.75
N GLY A 270 -22.17 -4.79 -2.00
CA GLY A 270 -23.55 -4.53 -2.38
C GLY A 270 -23.88 -3.05 -2.65
N ILE A 271 -22.91 -2.14 -2.54
CA ILE A 271 -23.02 -0.77 -3.02
C ILE A 271 -22.23 -0.65 -4.32
N GLY A 272 -22.91 -0.26 -5.40
CA GLY A 272 -22.31 -0.20 -6.73
C GLY A 272 -22.01 -1.58 -7.31
N GLU A 273 -21.70 -1.61 -8.61
CA GLU A 273 -21.21 -2.79 -9.32
C GLU A 273 -19.96 -2.39 -10.09
N PHE A 274 -18.85 -3.09 -9.82
CA PHE A 274 -17.53 -2.71 -10.33
C PHE A 274 -16.90 -3.85 -11.12
N SER A 275 -16.40 -3.54 -12.32
CA SER A 275 -15.73 -4.53 -13.18
C SER A 275 -14.40 -5.03 -12.58
N ASN A 276 -13.83 -4.26 -11.68
CA ASN A 276 -12.54 -4.52 -11.05
C ASN A 276 -12.64 -4.97 -9.58
N ASP A 277 -13.82 -5.37 -9.13
CA ASP A 277 -14.07 -5.85 -7.76
C ASP A 277 -13.13 -7.02 -7.38
N ALA A 278 -12.28 -6.77 -6.40
CA ALA A 278 -11.30 -7.72 -5.87
C ALA A 278 -11.76 -8.40 -4.56
N HIS A 279 -12.95 -8.11 -4.05
CA HIS A 279 -13.44 -8.66 -2.80
C HIS A 279 -13.48 -10.21 -2.81
N LEU A 280 -13.12 -10.80 -1.67
CA LEU A 280 -13.33 -12.22 -1.38
C LEU A 280 -14.65 -12.43 -0.65
N SER A 281 -15.55 -13.19 -1.24
CA SER A 281 -16.78 -13.66 -0.61
C SER A 281 -16.49 -14.53 0.61
N ASN A 282 -17.48 -14.65 1.49
CA ASN A 282 -17.34 -15.49 2.70
C ASN A 282 -17.06 -16.97 2.37
N ASP A 283 -17.51 -17.46 1.22
CA ASP A 283 -17.23 -18.84 0.80
C ASP A 283 -15.82 -18.98 0.21
N GLU A 284 -15.33 -17.99 -0.54
CA GLU A 284 -13.92 -17.93 -0.96
C GLU A 284 -12.98 -17.84 0.25
N LEU A 285 -13.32 -17.07 1.28
CA LEU A 285 -12.55 -17.01 2.54
C LEU A 285 -12.50 -18.37 3.26
N LYS A 286 -13.61 -19.13 3.26
CA LYS A 286 -13.64 -20.48 3.83
C LYS A 286 -12.79 -21.46 3.03
N LEU A 287 -12.76 -21.34 1.70
CA LEU A 287 -11.89 -22.18 0.85
C LEU A 287 -10.42 -21.98 1.22
N VAL A 288 -9.98 -20.72 1.37
CA VAL A 288 -8.60 -20.44 1.79
C VAL A 288 -8.31 -21.02 3.17
N SER A 289 -9.20 -20.84 4.15
CA SER A 289 -9.00 -21.41 5.50
C SER A 289 -8.92 -22.92 5.47
N ALA A 290 -9.86 -23.59 4.79
CA ALA A 290 -9.89 -25.05 4.70
C ALA A 290 -8.63 -25.62 4.04
N TRP A 291 -8.14 -24.98 2.99
CA TRP A 291 -6.89 -25.39 2.33
C TRP A 291 -5.67 -25.26 3.25
N VAL A 292 -5.57 -24.15 4.00
CA VAL A 292 -4.46 -23.91 4.92
C VAL A 292 -4.52 -24.83 6.15
N GLU A 293 -5.71 -25.08 6.68
CA GLU A 293 -5.95 -26.03 7.79
C GLU A 293 -5.53 -27.46 7.42
N ALA A 294 -5.77 -27.86 6.16
CA ALA A 294 -5.37 -29.16 5.61
C ALA A 294 -3.86 -29.26 5.26
N GLY A 295 -3.04 -28.26 5.60
CA GLY A 295 -1.60 -28.25 5.31
C GLY A 295 -1.26 -27.88 3.87
N CYS A 296 -2.10 -27.06 3.22
CA CYS A 296 -1.90 -26.54 1.87
C CYS A 296 -1.70 -27.62 0.78
N PRO A 297 -2.56 -28.66 0.66
CA PRO A 297 -2.36 -29.74 -0.31
C PRO A 297 -2.38 -29.23 -1.77
N GLU A 298 -1.44 -29.73 -2.60
CA GLU A 298 -1.35 -29.37 -4.02
C GLU A 298 -2.53 -29.90 -4.85
N GLY A 299 -2.99 -31.12 -4.57
CA GLY A 299 -3.96 -31.83 -5.39
C GLY A 299 -3.34 -32.41 -6.67
N ASP A 300 -4.17 -32.77 -7.65
CA ASP A 300 -3.71 -33.25 -8.96
C ASP A 300 -3.36 -32.05 -9.87
N PRO A 301 -2.10 -31.87 -10.30
CA PRO A 301 -1.72 -30.79 -11.21
C PRO A 301 -2.49 -30.80 -12.54
N ALA A 302 -3.11 -31.92 -12.94
CA ALA A 302 -3.97 -31.97 -14.11
C ALA A 302 -5.26 -31.16 -13.97
N ASP A 303 -5.67 -30.82 -12.74
CA ASP A 303 -6.85 -29.98 -12.46
C ASP A 303 -6.55 -28.47 -12.55
N LEU A 304 -5.29 -28.07 -12.70
CA LEU A 304 -4.90 -26.66 -12.74
C LEU A 304 -5.67 -25.88 -13.82
N PRO A 305 -6.08 -24.62 -13.54
CA PRO A 305 -6.63 -23.75 -14.58
C PRO A 305 -5.57 -23.44 -15.63
N GLU A 306 -6.03 -23.13 -16.84
CA GLU A 306 -5.17 -22.45 -17.80
C GLU A 306 -4.62 -21.16 -17.18
N PRO A 307 -3.29 -20.94 -17.24
CA PRO A 307 -2.68 -19.74 -16.69
C PRO A 307 -3.21 -18.48 -17.36
N LYS A 308 -3.58 -17.47 -16.56
CA LYS A 308 -3.93 -16.16 -17.10
C LYS A 308 -2.74 -15.56 -17.83
N GLN A 309 -3.01 -15.03 -19.02
CA GLN A 309 -2.02 -14.37 -19.85
C GLN A 309 -1.98 -12.88 -19.51
N PHE A 310 -0.78 -12.34 -19.37
CA PHE A 310 -0.55 -10.93 -19.09
C PHE A 310 0.46 -10.36 -20.09
N THR A 311 0.30 -9.09 -20.42
CA THR A 311 1.32 -8.36 -21.18
C THR A 311 2.58 -8.27 -20.33
N LYS A 312 3.73 -8.62 -20.92
CA LYS A 312 4.99 -8.65 -20.19
C LYS A 312 5.33 -7.27 -19.62
N GLY A 313 5.40 -7.17 -18.29
CA GLY A 313 5.74 -5.93 -17.58
C GLY A 313 4.61 -4.91 -17.47
N TRP A 314 3.44 -5.16 -18.07
CA TRP A 314 2.31 -4.23 -18.07
C TRP A 314 1.06 -4.90 -17.50
N MET A 315 0.17 -4.10 -16.94
CA MET A 315 -1.21 -4.47 -16.65
C MET A 315 -2.16 -4.16 -17.83
N LEU A 316 -1.66 -3.49 -18.86
CA LEU A 316 -2.35 -3.27 -20.14
C LEU A 316 -2.72 -4.58 -20.87
N PRO A 317 -3.79 -4.56 -21.69
CA PRO A 317 -4.29 -5.75 -22.40
C PRO A 317 -3.37 -6.22 -23.54
N ARG A 318 -2.47 -5.35 -24.01
CA ARG A 318 -1.45 -5.65 -25.02
C ARG A 318 -0.25 -4.72 -24.79
N GLU A 319 0.82 -4.93 -25.55
CA GLU A 319 1.97 -4.01 -25.53
C GLU A 319 1.52 -2.57 -25.89
N PRO A 320 2.04 -1.54 -25.19
CA PRO A 320 1.77 -0.15 -25.51
C PRO A 320 2.17 0.16 -26.96
N ASP A 321 1.36 0.98 -27.64
CA ASP A 321 1.72 1.54 -28.94
C ASP A 321 2.87 2.55 -28.80
N GLN A 322 2.94 3.22 -27.66
CA GLN A 322 4.01 4.15 -27.32
C GLN A 322 4.31 4.13 -25.83
N ILE A 323 5.60 4.15 -25.50
CA ILE A 323 6.10 4.32 -24.13
C ILE A 323 6.82 5.66 -24.08
N VAL A 324 6.46 6.50 -23.11
CA VAL A 324 7.07 7.81 -22.88
C VAL A 324 7.70 7.84 -21.50
N TYR A 325 9.03 7.96 -21.44
CA TYR A 325 9.75 8.17 -20.19
C TYR A 325 9.72 9.65 -19.80
N PHE A 326 9.80 9.98 -18.51
CA PHE A 326 9.87 11.39 -18.09
C PHE A 326 11.19 12.09 -18.46
N GLY A 327 12.19 11.34 -18.94
CA GLY A 327 13.50 11.83 -19.34
C GLY A 327 14.37 10.71 -19.94
N ASP A 328 15.60 11.06 -20.34
CA ASP A 328 16.54 10.11 -20.98
C ASP A 328 17.40 9.34 -19.96
N GLU A 329 17.62 9.91 -18.78
CA GLU A 329 18.52 9.38 -17.75
C GLU A 329 17.81 9.28 -16.39
N PRO A 330 18.14 8.27 -15.55
CA PRO A 330 17.56 8.15 -14.22
C PRO A 330 17.92 9.32 -13.30
N VAL A 331 16.95 9.77 -12.51
CA VAL A 331 17.13 10.82 -11.50
C VAL A 331 17.45 10.22 -10.14
N ASP A 332 18.25 10.92 -9.34
CA ASP A 332 18.55 10.51 -7.96
C ASP A 332 17.39 10.85 -7.01
N VAL A 333 17.10 9.93 -6.09
CA VAL A 333 16.17 10.10 -4.97
C VAL A 333 16.97 9.95 -3.68
N MET A 334 16.79 10.90 -2.76
CA MET A 334 17.57 10.90 -1.52
C MET A 334 17.21 9.73 -0.59
N ALA A 335 18.10 9.47 0.38
CA ALA A 335 17.94 8.38 1.33
C ALA A 335 16.91 8.67 2.42
N GLU A 336 16.85 9.91 2.91
CA GLU A 336 16.04 10.34 4.05
C GLU A 336 15.54 11.78 3.85
N GLY A 337 14.46 12.17 4.53
CA GLY A 337 13.86 13.51 4.47
C GLY A 337 12.61 13.61 3.59
N THR A 338 12.21 14.83 3.22
CA THR A 338 11.09 15.10 2.29
C THR A 338 11.60 15.60 0.94
N GLU A 339 11.18 14.94 -0.14
CA GLU A 339 11.39 15.40 -1.52
C GLU A 339 10.23 16.34 -1.95
N PRO A 340 10.50 17.54 -2.50
CA PRO A 340 9.45 18.31 -3.15
C PRO A 340 8.92 17.56 -4.39
N TYR A 341 7.68 17.86 -4.79
CA TYR A 341 7.15 17.40 -6.06
C TYR A 341 8.07 17.84 -7.21
N ARG A 342 8.37 16.93 -8.13
CA ARG A 342 9.20 17.20 -9.31
C ARG A 342 8.36 17.14 -10.57
N HIS A 343 8.53 18.11 -11.46
CA HIS A 343 7.80 18.18 -12.72
C HIS A 343 8.74 18.01 -13.91
N TYR A 344 8.39 17.10 -14.82
CA TYR A 344 9.14 16.84 -16.04
C TYR A 344 8.23 17.00 -17.24
N THR A 345 8.58 17.91 -18.16
CA THR A 345 7.84 18.11 -19.41
C THR A 345 8.57 17.43 -20.55
N VAL A 346 7.91 16.49 -21.22
CA VAL A 346 8.48 15.68 -22.31
C VAL A 346 7.68 15.87 -23.58
N ASP A 347 8.38 15.97 -24.71
CA ASP A 347 7.78 15.95 -26.04
C ASP A 347 7.78 14.50 -26.59
N PRO A 348 6.62 13.85 -26.65
CA PRO A 348 6.49 12.49 -27.18
C PRO A 348 6.48 12.44 -28.73
N GLY A 349 6.53 13.58 -29.42
CA GLY A 349 6.57 13.66 -30.87
C GLY A 349 5.22 13.43 -31.56
N PHE A 350 4.09 13.76 -30.90
CA PHE A 350 2.76 13.63 -31.49
C PHE A 350 2.56 14.63 -32.63
N THR A 351 2.63 14.17 -33.89
CA THR A 351 2.39 15.04 -35.06
C THR A 351 0.92 15.11 -35.50
N GLU A 352 0.07 14.27 -34.93
CA GLU A 352 -1.37 14.17 -35.17
C GLU A 352 -2.09 13.97 -33.83
N ASP A 353 -3.40 14.23 -33.82
CA ASP A 353 -4.23 13.97 -32.64
C ASP A 353 -4.18 12.48 -32.28
N LYS A 354 -4.04 12.18 -30.98
CA LYS A 354 -4.05 10.81 -30.47
C LYS A 354 -5.26 10.59 -29.57
N TRP A 355 -5.86 9.41 -29.70
CA TRP A 355 -7.00 8.98 -28.90
C TRP A 355 -6.58 7.84 -28.00
N VAL A 356 -6.41 8.12 -26.70
CA VAL A 356 -5.91 7.16 -25.72
C VAL A 356 -7.06 6.40 -25.10
N GLN A 357 -7.13 5.10 -25.33
CA GLN A 357 -8.13 4.22 -24.70
C GLN A 357 -7.60 3.61 -23.40
N TRP A 358 -6.30 3.29 -23.36
CA TRP A 358 -5.65 2.79 -22.15
C TRP A 358 -4.35 3.51 -21.88
N ALA A 359 -4.08 3.73 -20.60
CA ALA A 359 -2.83 4.30 -20.14
C ALA A 359 -2.40 3.66 -18.81
N GLU A 360 -1.11 3.37 -18.69
CA GLU A 360 -0.52 2.84 -17.45
C GLU A 360 0.76 3.62 -17.12
N CYS A 361 0.77 4.29 -15.98
CA CYS A 361 1.97 4.90 -15.43
C CYS A 361 2.81 3.81 -14.74
N MET A 362 4.07 3.67 -15.15
CA MET A 362 4.99 2.65 -14.68
C MET A 362 6.10 3.27 -13.83
N PRO A 363 6.14 3.01 -12.51
CA PRO A 363 7.25 3.43 -11.67
C PRO A 363 8.53 2.69 -12.09
N GLY A 364 9.59 3.43 -12.39
CA GLY A 364 10.91 2.84 -12.67
C GLY A 364 11.52 2.19 -11.43
N ASN A 365 11.20 2.74 -10.26
CA ASN A 365 11.59 2.25 -8.95
C ASN A 365 10.42 2.33 -7.95
N PRO A 366 9.61 1.26 -7.81
CA PRO A 366 8.46 1.25 -6.92
C PRO A 366 8.81 1.35 -5.42
N LEU A 367 10.10 1.27 -5.04
CA LEU A 367 10.51 1.47 -3.64
C LEU A 367 10.44 2.94 -3.21
N VAL A 368 10.53 3.88 -4.15
CA VAL A 368 10.59 5.31 -3.84
C VAL A 368 9.56 6.15 -4.59
N VAL A 369 8.99 5.67 -5.69
CA VAL A 369 7.91 6.37 -6.39
C VAL A 369 6.61 6.19 -5.62
N HIS A 370 6.10 7.28 -5.05
CA HIS A 370 4.81 7.30 -4.37
C HIS A 370 3.68 7.59 -5.36
N HIS A 371 3.72 8.73 -6.06
CA HIS A 371 2.74 9.05 -7.10
C HIS A 371 3.40 9.46 -8.42
N ILE A 372 2.73 9.11 -9.52
CA ILE A 372 2.96 9.67 -10.85
C ILE A 372 1.63 10.26 -11.31
N ILE A 373 1.61 11.53 -11.69
CA ILE A 373 0.45 12.12 -12.38
C ILE A 373 0.93 12.67 -13.71
N VAL A 374 0.28 12.27 -14.79
CA VAL A 374 0.62 12.71 -16.15
C VAL A 374 -0.48 13.62 -16.66
N PHE A 375 -0.11 14.84 -17.04
CA PHE A 375 -0.99 15.80 -17.69
C PHE A 375 -0.61 16.00 -19.15
N VAL A 376 -1.59 16.34 -19.99
CA VAL A 376 -1.39 16.80 -21.35
C VAL A 376 -1.20 18.32 -21.32
N LYS A 377 -0.07 18.80 -21.87
CA LYS A 377 0.19 20.22 -22.11
C LYS A 377 0.06 20.51 -23.61
N PRO A 378 -1.03 21.16 -24.08
CA PRO A 378 -1.20 21.53 -25.49
C PRO A 378 -0.11 22.49 -26.02
N PRO A 379 0.09 22.61 -27.35
CA PRO A 379 1.10 23.48 -27.95
C PRO A 379 0.87 24.99 -27.70
N GLU A 380 1.96 25.77 -27.74
CA GLU A 380 2.18 27.16 -27.24
C GLU A 380 1.26 28.30 -27.73
N SER A 381 0.17 28.02 -28.47
CA SER A 381 -0.92 29.01 -28.66
C SER A 381 -1.95 28.99 -27.52
N LYS A 382 -1.82 28.05 -26.58
CA LYS A 382 -2.84 27.72 -25.55
C LYS A 382 -2.33 27.92 -24.11
N GLU A 383 -1.28 28.73 -23.94
CA GLU A 383 -0.40 28.72 -22.75
C GLU A 383 -0.82 29.63 -21.58
N ARG A 384 -2.02 30.22 -21.58
CA ARG A 384 -2.40 31.17 -20.51
C ARG A 384 -3.15 30.56 -19.32
N SER A 385 -3.50 29.28 -19.38
CA SER A 385 -3.95 28.56 -18.20
C SER A 385 -2.74 28.05 -17.42
N ARG A 386 -2.54 28.55 -16.19
CA ARG A 386 -1.59 27.94 -15.24
C ARG A 386 -2.01 26.52 -14.82
N ASN A 387 -3.28 26.17 -15.02
CA ASN A 387 -3.80 24.83 -14.79
C ASN A 387 -3.64 23.97 -16.06
N PRO A 388 -2.80 22.90 -16.04
CA PRO A 388 -2.65 21.99 -17.17
C PRO A 388 -3.91 21.16 -17.43
N ASP A 389 -4.85 21.09 -16.47
CA ASP A 389 -6.11 20.36 -16.61
C ASP A 389 -7.27 21.23 -17.08
N ILE A 390 -7.45 21.35 -18.40
CA ILE A 390 -8.54 22.11 -18.99
C ILE A 390 -9.86 21.35 -18.80
N ARG A 391 -10.63 21.70 -17.77
CA ARG A 391 -11.97 21.13 -17.48
C ARG A 391 -11.98 19.60 -17.30
N GLY A 392 -10.87 19.01 -16.86
CA GLY A 392 -10.74 17.57 -16.69
C GLY A 392 -10.20 16.81 -17.90
N PHE A 393 -9.92 17.51 -19.01
CA PHE A 393 -9.36 16.88 -20.22
C PHE A 393 -7.83 16.85 -20.24
N GLY A 394 -7.16 17.58 -19.35
CA GLY A 394 -5.71 17.61 -19.30
C GLY A 394 -5.11 16.54 -18.40
N PHE A 395 -5.82 16.02 -17.40
CA PHE A 395 -5.38 14.83 -16.68
C PHE A 395 -5.36 13.63 -17.62
N LEU A 396 -4.18 13.03 -17.87
CA LEU A 396 -4.05 11.85 -18.72
C LEU A 396 -4.19 10.57 -17.92
N ALA A 397 -3.29 10.31 -16.97
CA ALA A 397 -3.29 9.11 -16.14
C ALA A 397 -2.55 9.33 -14.81
N GLY A 398 -2.84 8.49 -13.83
CA GLY A 398 -2.22 8.53 -12.51
C GLY A 398 -1.72 7.15 -12.07
N PHE A 399 -0.73 7.14 -11.20
CA PHE A 399 -0.31 5.99 -10.41
C PHE A 399 -0.21 6.40 -8.95
N ALA A 400 -0.79 5.58 -8.09
CA ALA A 400 -0.47 5.44 -6.69
C ALA A 400 -0.33 3.94 -6.38
N PRO A 401 0.24 3.55 -5.23
CA PRO A 401 0.33 2.15 -4.87
C PRO A 401 -1.07 1.51 -4.87
N GLY A 402 -1.20 0.43 -5.65
CA GLY A 402 -2.46 -0.29 -5.84
C GLY A 402 -3.37 0.20 -6.96
N THR A 403 -3.09 1.36 -7.58
CA THR A 403 -3.89 1.85 -8.69
C THR A 403 -3.74 0.94 -9.93
N ARG A 404 -4.86 0.65 -10.59
CA ARG A 404 -4.90 -0.10 -11.87
C ARG A 404 -4.69 0.85 -13.05
N PRO A 405 -4.34 0.35 -14.25
CA PRO A 405 -4.31 1.18 -15.45
C PRO A 405 -5.61 1.95 -15.66
N MET A 406 -5.49 3.07 -16.35
CA MET A 406 -6.65 3.74 -16.92
C MET A 406 -7.23 2.87 -18.02
N VAL A 407 -8.52 2.60 -17.90
CA VAL A 407 -9.28 1.74 -18.81
C VAL A 407 -10.55 2.47 -19.22
N PHE A 408 -10.73 2.69 -20.52
CA PHE A 408 -12.00 3.16 -21.05
C PHE A 408 -12.74 2.04 -21.81
N PRO A 409 -14.09 2.03 -21.74
CA PRO A 409 -14.90 1.13 -22.57
C PRO A 409 -14.61 1.28 -24.07
N PRO A 410 -14.95 0.29 -24.90
CA PRO A 410 -14.94 0.44 -26.36
C PRO A 410 -15.67 1.72 -26.80
N GLY A 411 -15.13 2.41 -27.80
CA GLY A 411 -15.65 3.68 -28.31
C GLY A 411 -15.40 4.91 -27.43
N THR A 412 -14.73 4.77 -26.28
CA THR A 412 -14.38 5.89 -25.40
C THR A 412 -12.86 6.10 -25.33
N ALA A 413 -12.39 7.33 -25.48
CA ALA A 413 -10.97 7.66 -25.40
C ALA A 413 -10.72 9.09 -24.86
N LYS A 414 -9.52 9.35 -24.34
CA LYS A 414 -9.02 10.71 -24.09
C LYS A 414 -8.32 11.26 -25.31
N LYS A 415 -8.55 12.54 -25.62
CA LYS A 415 -7.88 13.23 -26.73
C LYS A 415 -6.57 13.85 -26.28
N ILE A 416 -5.50 13.60 -27.01
CA ILE A 416 -4.24 14.35 -26.94
C ILE A 416 -4.09 15.11 -28.26
N PRO A 417 -4.19 16.46 -28.25
CA PRO A 417 -4.00 17.24 -29.47
C PRO A 417 -2.59 17.09 -30.06
N ALA A 418 -2.48 17.16 -31.38
CA ALA A 418 -1.20 17.21 -32.08
C ALA A 418 -0.28 18.31 -31.52
N GLY A 419 1.01 18.00 -31.38
CA GLY A 419 2.04 18.90 -30.84
C GLY A 419 1.99 19.08 -29.32
N SER A 420 1.14 18.33 -28.60
CA SER A 420 1.10 18.38 -27.14
C SER A 420 2.31 17.68 -26.51
N LYS A 421 2.74 18.22 -25.37
CA LYS A 421 3.74 17.63 -24.47
C LYS A 421 3.04 16.90 -23.33
N LEU A 422 3.76 16.01 -22.64
CA LEU A 422 3.31 15.37 -21.40
C LEU A 422 4.05 15.96 -20.21
N VAL A 423 3.34 16.28 -19.15
CA VAL A 423 3.90 16.77 -17.89
C VAL A 423 3.76 15.68 -16.84
N PHE A 424 4.88 15.09 -16.44
CA PHE A 424 4.96 14.14 -15.33
C PHE A 424 5.16 14.91 -14.03
N GLN A 425 4.20 14.81 -13.13
CA GLN A 425 4.33 15.24 -11.74
C GLN A 425 4.68 14.02 -10.89
N MET A 426 5.89 14.01 -10.34
CA MET A 426 6.47 12.92 -9.57
C MET A 426 6.52 13.26 -8.09
N HIS A 427 6.06 12.34 -7.26
CA HIS A 427 6.19 12.40 -5.80
C HIS A 427 6.96 11.19 -5.30
N TYR A 428 8.04 11.43 -4.55
CA TYR A 428 8.93 10.40 -4.04
C TYR A 428 8.88 10.31 -2.51
N THR A 429 8.99 9.09 -1.98
CA THR A 429 9.16 8.83 -0.55
C THR A 429 10.50 8.12 -0.33
N PRO A 430 11.48 8.77 0.33
CA PRO A 430 12.77 8.15 0.64
C PRO A 430 12.63 6.85 1.46
N CYS A 431 13.48 5.86 1.17
CA CYS A 431 13.39 4.52 1.76
C CYS A 431 14.59 4.15 2.67
N GLY A 432 15.33 5.14 3.16
CA GLY A 432 16.52 4.95 4.03
C GLY A 432 17.83 4.66 3.29
N SER A 433 17.83 4.69 1.96
CA SER A 433 19.05 4.57 1.14
C SER A 433 18.91 5.35 -0.16
N PRO A 434 20.00 5.89 -0.75
CA PRO A 434 19.91 6.60 -2.03
C PRO A 434 19.43 5.68 -3.13
N GLN A 435 18.47 6.16 -3.93
CA GLN A 435 17.86 5.41 -5.02
C GLN A 435 17.96 6.19 -6.35
N LYS A 436 17.65 5.49 -7.44
CA LYS A 436 17.46 6.09 -8.77
C LYS A 436 16.10 5.70 -9.32
N ASP A 437 15.49 6.59 -10.08
CA ASP A 437 14.22 6.33 -10.77
C ASP A 437 14.24 6.81 -12.22
N LEU A 438 13.58 6.05 -13.09
CA LEU A 438 13.28 6.42 -14.47
C LEU A 438 11.90 5.87 -14.83
N SER A 439 10.87 6.58 -14.40
CA SER A 439 9.47 6.23 -14.61
C SER A 439 8.97 6.60 -16.01
N SER A 440 7.89 5.94 -16.43
CA SER A 440 7.30 6.09 -17.77
C SER A 440 5.77 5.97 -17.76
N ILE A 441 5.16 6.23 -18.90
CA ILE A 441 3.76 5.90 -19.19
C ILE A 441 3.68 5.10 -20.49
N GLY A 442 2.89 4.02 -20.48
CA GLY A 442 2.51 3.27 -21.68
C GLY A 442 1.13 3.69 -22.16
N LEU A 443 0.99 3.91 -23.47
CA LEU A 443 -0.25 4.35 -24.11
C LEU A 443 -0.71 3.34 -25.15
N ILE A 444 -2.02 3.05 -25.15
CA ILE A 444 -2.70 2.32 -26.22
C ILE A 444 -3.70 3.25 -26.89
N PHE A 445 -3.56 3.38 -28.21
CA PHE A 445 -4.40 4.26 -29.00
C PHE A 445 -5.61 3.52 -29.58
N MET A 446 -6.69 4.28 -29.78
CA MET A 446 -7.89 3.92 -30.52
C MET A 446 -7.88 4.67 -31.85
N ASP A 447 -8.39 4.04 -32.90
CA ASP A 447 -8.57 4.70 -34.19
C ASP A 447 -9.66 5.77 -34.08
N GLU A 448 -9.44 6.95 -34.67
CA GLU A 448 -10.31 8.12 -34.49
C GLU A 448 -11.77 7.87 -34.94
N ASP A 449 -11.98 7.03 -35.95
CA ASP A 449 -13.30 6.67 -36.46
C ASP A 449 -14.07 5.73 -35.53
N GLU A 450 -13.40 5.09 -34.58
CA GLU A 450 -14.03 4.29 -33.52
C GLU A 450 -14.45 5.14 -32.30
N VAL A 451 -14.02 6.41 -32.21
CA VAL A 451 -14.30 7.27 -31.06
C VAL A 451 -15.73 7.81 -31.10
N GLU A 452 -16.58 7.29 -30.23
CA GLU A 452 -17.96 7.74 -30.02
C GLU A 452 -18.06 8.74 -28.85
N HIS A 453 -17.22 8.55 -27.83
CA HIS A 453 -17.21 9.31 -26.58
C HIS A 453 -15.81 9.79 -26.23
N VAL A 454 -15.73 11.00 -25.68
CA VAL A 454 -14.46 11.55 -25.16
C VAL A 454 -14.51 11.57 -23.64
N ALA A 455 -13.51 10.93 -23.03
CA ALA A 455 -13.36 10.87 -21.58
C ALA A 455 -12.69 12.12 -21.02
N ALA A 456 -13.04 12.47 -19.79
CA ALA A 456 -12.43 13.49 -18.95
C ALA A 456 -12.38 12.99 -17.50
N THR A 457 -11.36 13.40 -16.75
CA THR A 457 -11.25 13.13 -15.31
C THR A 457 -11.60 14.41 -14.58
N THR A 458 -12.55 14.38 -13.66
CA THR A 458 -12.91 15.58 -12.90
C THR A 458 -13.12 15.24 -11.43
N ASN A 459 -13.44 16.21 -10.58
CA ASN A 459 -13.56 15.96 -9.15
C ASN A 459 -14.69 16.73 -8.47
N THR A 460 -14.90 16.37 -7.21
CA THR A 460 -15.64 17.12 -6.18
C THR A 460 -14.74 17.14 -4.94
N ALA A 461 -14.24 18.31 -4.57
CA ALA A 461 -13.20 18.48 -3.55
C ALA A 461 -13.59 19.53 -2.50
N ASP A 462 -13.04 19.37 -1.30
CA ASP A 462 -13.09 20.37 -0.22
C ASP A 462 -11.67 20.87 0.08
N HIS A 463 -11.47 22.18 -0.09
CA HIS A 463 -10.20 22.86 0.15
C HIS A 463 -10.21 23.72 1.43
N GLU A 464 -11.35 23.85 2.11
CA GLU A 464 -11.54 24.81 3.20
C GLU A 464 -11.55 24.17 4.58
N PHE A 465 -11.52 22.83 4.67
CA PHE A 465 -11.56 22.13 5.94
C PHE A 465 -10.38 22.47 6.88
N ALA A 466 -10.62 22.25 8.17
CA ALA A 466 -9.64 22.41 9.23
C ALA A 466 -9.87 21.33 10.28
N ILE A 467 -9.10 20.24 10.21
CA ILE A 467 -9.23 19.11 11.12
C ILE A 467 -8.64 19.51 12.47
N PRO A 468 -9.44 19.58 13.56
CA PRO A 468 -8.92 19.98 14.86
C PRO A 468 -7.94 18.95 15.43
N PRO A 469 -7.03 19.37 16.33
CA PRO A 469 -6.21 18.46 17.11
C PRO A 469 -7.05 17.40 17.81
N HIS A 470 -6.59 16.17 17.81
CA HIS A 470 -7.19 15.02 18.50
C HIS A 470 -8.61 14.61 18.08
N ASP A 471 -9.18 15.19 17.01
CA ASP A 471 -10.49 14.76 16.51
C ASP A 471 -10.37 13.39 15.82
N ALA A 472 -10.99 12.37 16.40
CA ALA A 472 -10.92 11.00 15.90
C ALA A 472 -11.86 10.72 14.71
N ASN A 473 -12.74 11.66 14.35
CA ASN A 473 -13.78 11.42 13.36
C ASN A 473 -14.34 12.71 12.74
N TYR A 474 -13.45 13.58 12.29
CA TYR A 474 -13.83 14.85 11.65
C TYR A 474 -14.48 14.59 10.29
N ARG A 475 -15.59 15.26 10.00
CA ARG A 475 -16.34 15.14 8.74
C ARG A 475 -16.03 16.32 7.82
N SER A 476 -15.77 16.03 6.54
CA SER A 476 -15.67 17.00 5.45
C SER A 476 -16.63 16.60 4.32
N ASP A 477 -17.26 17.59 3.70
CA ASP A 477 -18.26 17.40 2.65
C ASP A 477 -17.95 18.31 1.47
N ALA A 478 -18.07 17.76 0.27
CA ALA A 478 -17.96 18.49 -0.99
C ALA A 478 -19.18 18.19 -1.87
N GLU A 479 -19.69 19.19 -2.59
CA GLU A 479 -20.79 19.04 -3.54
C GLU A 479 -20.42 19.69 -4.87
N ARG A 480 -20.78 19.03 -5.98
CA ARG A 480 -20.75 19.62 -7.30
C ARG A 480 -22.02 19.31 -8.07
N THR A 481 -22.60 20.32 -8.73
CA THR A 481 -23.73 20.12 -9.66
C THR A 481 -23.21 19.89 -11.08
N LEU A 482 -23.66 18.81 -11.73
CA LEU A 482 -23.36 18.52 -13.13
C LEU A 482 -24.16 19.44 -14.04
N THR A 483 -23.47 20.14 -14.94
CA THR A 483 -24.09 21.18 -15.80
C THR A 483 -24.62 20.64 -17.13
N ARG A 484 -24.45 19.34 -17.37
CA ARG A 484 -24.85 18.61 -18.58
C ARG A 484 -25.08 17.13 -18.25
N ASP A 485 -25.65 16.41 -19.20
CA ASP A 485 -25.73 14.96 -19.14
C ASP A 485 -24.31 14.39 -19.21
N THR A 486 -23.99 13.50 -18.28
CA THR A 486 -22.63 13.01 -18.06
C THR A 486 -22.67 11.51 -17.88
N LEU A 487 -21.85 10.78 -18.62
CA LEU A 487 -21.71 9.34 -18.41
C LEU A 487 -20.57 9.10 -17.41
N LEU A 488 -20.89 8.65 -16.19
CA LEU A 488 -19.91 8.29 -15.16
C LEU A 488 -19.29 6.93 -15.50
N LEU A 489 -17.96 6.85 -15.42
CA LEU A 489 -17.17 5.66 -15.76
C LEU A 489 -16.53 5.02 -14.52
N SER A 490 -15.90 5.82 -13.67
CA SER A 490 -15.22 5.34 -12.47
C SER A 490 -15.13 6.41 -11.39
N MET A 491 -14.77 6.01 -10.17
CA MET A 491 -14.55 6.89 -9.02
C MET A 491 -13.22 6.56 -8.34
N PHE A 492 -12.51 7.58 -7.87
CA PHE A 492 -11.20 7.46 -7.24
C PHE A 492 -11.14 8.40 -6.01
N PRO A 493 -11.52 7.92 -4.81
CA PRO A 493 -11.39 8.70 -3.59
C PRO A 493 -9.92 8.98 -3.27
N HIS A 494 -9.61 10.20 -2.85
CA HIS A 494 -8.27 10.61 -2.47
C HIS A 494 -8.26 11.43 -1.18
N MET A 495 -7.46 10.96 -0.22
CA MET A 495 -7.11 11.56 1.08
C MET A 495 -5.69 11.13 1.47
N HIS A 496 -5.07 11.81 2.43
CA HIS A 496 -3.75 11.47 2.98
C HIS A 496 -3.84 10.58 4.23
N LEU A 497 -2.87 10.68 5.14
CA LEU A 497 -2.62 9.77 6.27
C LEU A 497 -3.75 9.70 7.30
N ARG A 498 -4.62 10.72 7.37
CA ARG A 498 -5.72 10.78 8.33
C ARG A 498 -7.04 10.35 7.71
N GLY A 499 -7.09 10.13 6.39
CA GLY A 499 -8.26 9.60 5.70
C GLY A 499 -8.75 8.30 6.35
N LYS A 500 -10.03 8.28 6.72
CA LYS A 500 -10.67 7.19 7.47
C LYS A 500 -11.74 6.46 6.65
N SER A 501 -12.59 7.23 5.97
CA SER A 501 -13.62 6.70 5.08
C SER A 501 -14.00 7.73 4.02
N PHE A 502 -14.47 7.26 2.88
CA PHE A 502 -14.90 8.12 1.77
C PHE A 502 -16.17 7.57 1.13
N ARG A 503 -17.12 8.44 0.79
CA ARG A 503 -18.39 8.05 0.19
C ARG A 503 -18.78 8.99 -0.95
N TYR A 504 -19.31 8.41 -2.04
CA TYR A 504 -19.91 9.12 -3.17
C TYR A 504 -21.41 8.88 -3.19
N GLU A 505 -22.16 9.97 -3.24
CA GLU A 505 -23.62 9.96 -3.33
C GLU A 505 -24.06 10.91 -4.43
N VAL A 506 -25.18 10.61 -5.07
CA VAL A 506 -25.80 11.51 -6.03
C VAL A 506 -27.22 11.84 -5.64
N THR A 507 -27.59 13.11 -5.82
CA THR A 507 -28.97 13.57 -5.81
C THR A 507 -29.39 13.92 -7.23
N TYR A 508 -30.34 13.17 -7.77
CA TYR A 508 -30.87 13.38 -9.12
C TYR A 508 -31.78 14.63 -9.18
N PRO A 509 -32.02 15.20 -10.37
CA PRO A 509 -32.90 16.38 -10.53
C PRO A 509 -34.34 16.19 -10.04
N ASP A 510 -34.80 14.94 -9.94
CA ASP A 510 -36.12 14.57 -9.43
C ASP A 510 -36.16 14.39 -7.90
N GLY A 511 -35.02 14.58 -7.22
CA GLY A 511 -34.87 14.42 -5.78
C GLY A 511 -34.57 12.99 -5.31
N ARG A 512 -34.42 12.02 -6.21
CA ARG A 512 -33.93 10.68 -5.85
C ARG A 512 -32.47 10.75 -5.39
N GLU A 513 -32.13 9.97 -4.36
CA GLU A 513 -30.76 9.83 -3.86
C GLU A 513 -30.24 8.41 -4.13
N GLU A 514 -28.94 8.28 -4.39
CA GLU A 514 -28.27 7.00 -4.61
C GLU A 514 -26.83 7.05 -4.10
N VAL A 515 -26.40 6.00 -3.42
CA VAL A 515 -25.00 5.81 -3.02
C VAL A 515 -24.29 5.07 -4.14
N LEU A 516 -23.25 5.69 -4.71
CA LEU A 516 -22.50 5.10 -5.82
C LEU A 516 -21.30 4.28 -5.34
N LEU A 517 -20.66 4.73 -4.26
CA LEU A 517 -19.49 4.08 -3.66
C LEU A 517 -19.44 4.44 -2.17
N ASP A 518 -19.16 3.46 -1.32
CA ASP A 518 -18.88 3.64 0.10
C ASP A 518 -17.61 2.88 0.46
N VAL A 519 -16.58 3.60 0.93
CA VAL A 519 -15.29 3.06 1.37
C VAL A 519 -15.18 3.32 2.87
N PRO A 520 -15.75 2.45 3.74
CA PRO A 520 -15.79 2.67 5.19
C PRO A 520 -14.42 2.55 5.88
N ARG A 521 -13.41 2.03 5.17
CA ARG A 521 -12.05 1.84 5.67
C ARG A 521 -11.05 2.28 4.61
N TYR A 522 -10.94 3.58 4.40
CA TYR A 522 -9.97 4.14 3.46
C TYR A 522 -8.53 3.84 3.92
N ASP A 523 -7.66 3.55 2.98
CA ASP A 523 -6.23 3.32 3.21
C ASP A 523 -5.41 4.14 2.21
N PHE A 524 -4.63 5.09 2.71
CA PHE A 524 -3.74 5.94 1.92
C PHE A 524 -2.74 5.16 1.06
N ASN A 525 -2.32 3.97 1.51
CA ASN A 525 -1.36 3.13 0.80
C ASN A 525 -2.01 2.27 -0.28
N TRP A 526 -3.35 2.27 -0.36
CA TRP A 526 -4.13 1.51 -1.33
C TRP A 526 -5.23 2.38 -1.93
N GLN A 527 -4.82 3.26 -2.84
CA GLN A 527 -5.72 4.17 -3.53
C GLN A 527 -6.24 3.50 -4.81
N ASN A 528 -7.39 2.85 -4.67
CA ASN A 528 -8.03 2.13 -5.76
C ASN A 528 -8.90 3.05 -6.62
N ASN A 529 -8.88 2.80 -7.92
CA ASN A 529 -9.94 3.27 -8.83
C ASN A 529 -11.08 2.25 -8.81
N PHE A 530 -12.32 2.71 -8.78
CA PHE A 530 -13.53 1.89 -8.75
C PHE A 530 -14.24 2.03 -10.11
N ILE A 531 -13.98 1.09 -11.02
CA ILE A 531 -14.44 1.14 -12.40
C ILE A 531 -15.83 0.50 -12.46
N LEU A 532 -16.85 1.28 -12.82
CA LEU A 532 -18.21 0.76 -12.92
C LEU A 532 -18.26 -0.40 -13.91
N ALA A 533 -19.01 -1.45 -13.58
CA ALA A 533 -19.26 -2.56 -14.49
C ALA A 533 -20.01 -2.10 -15.74
N GLU A 534 -20.94 -1.15 -15.55
CA GLU A 534 -21.65 -0.46 -16.62
C GLU A 534 -21.58 1.05 -16.38
N PRO A 535 -21.17 1.85 -17.39
CA PRO A 535 -21.21 3.30 -17.32
C PRO A 535 -22.60 3.83 -16.93
N LYS A 536 -22.65 4.84 -16.06
CA LYS A 536 -23.91 5.36 -15.51
C LYS A 536 -24.23 6.75 -16.02
N LEU A 537 -25.37 6.91 -16.70
CA LEU A 537 -25.82 8.22 -17.13
C LEU A 537 -26.34 9.03 -15.94
N LEU A 538 -25.66 10.14 -15.67
CA LEU A 538 -26.07 11.16 -14.70
C LEU A 538 -26.66 12.35 -15.47
N PRO A 539 -27.98 12.60 -15.36
CA PRO A 539 -28.62 13.71 -16.05
C PRO A 539 -28.07 15.07 -15.58
N LYS A 540 -28.15 16.07 -16.45
CA LYS A 540 -27.92 17.47 -16.10
C LYS A 540 -28.69 17.87 -14.84
N GLY A 541 -28.02 18.54 -13.92
CA GLY A 541 -28.56 18.97 -12.64
C GLY A 541 -28.40 17.95 -11.51
N THR A 542 -27.89 16.75 -11.81
CA THR A 542 -27.47 15.80 -10.77
C THR A 542 -26.39 16.44 -9.91
N LYS A 543 -26.52 16.32 -8.59
CA LYS A 543 -25.53 16.74 -7.61
C LYS A 543 -24.68 15.55 -7.22
N MET A 544 -23.38 15.63 -7.40
CA MET A 544 -22.40 14.70 -6.86
C MET A 544 -21.98 15.21 -5.48
N HIS A 545 -22.15 14.37 -4.46
CA HIS A 545 -21.76 14.62 -3.09
C HIS A 545 -20.64 13.66 -2.71
N CYS A 546 -19.57 14.19 -2.15
CA CYS A 546 -18.50 13.41 -1.58
C CYS A 546 -18.44 13.72 -0.08
N THR A 547 -18.45 12.68 0.76
CA THR A 547 -18.28 12.81 2.21
C THR A 547 -17.05 12.02 2.64
N ALA A 548 -16.15 12.70 3.34
CA ALA A 548 -14.94 12.12 3.89
C ALA A 548 -14.95 12.22 5.42
N TYR A 549 -14.34 11.23 6.07
CA TYR A 549 -14.00 11.31 7.49
C TYR A 549 -12.50 11.20 7.69
N PHE A 550 -11.98 11.94 8.66
CA PHE A 550 -10.58 11.95 9.05
C PHE A 550 -10.39 11.61 10.52
N ASP A 551 -9.28 10.94 10.84
CA ASP A 551 -8.85 10.61 12.20
C ASP A 551 -7.53 11.32 12.53
N ASN A 552 -7.63 12.47 13.20
CA ASN A 552 -6.50 13.23 13.74
C ASN A 552 -6.24 12.91 15.23
N SER A 553 -6.73 11.78 15.73
CA SER A 553 -6.46 11.34 17.11
C SER A 553 -5.05 10.75 17.26
N SER A 554 -4.62 10.58 18.51
CA SER A 554 -3.41 9.83 18.85
C SER A 554 -3.53 8.32 18.63
N ASP A 555 -4.75 7.82 18.42
CA ASP A 555 -5.01 6.40 18.16
C ASP A 555 -4.83 6.06 16.67
N ASN A 556 -4.90 7.05 15.79
CA ASN A 556 -4.48 6.88 14.40
C ASN A 556 -2.96 6.75 14.33
N LEU A 557 -2.50 5.53 14.17
CA LEU A 557 -1.08 5.19 14.11
C LEU A 557 -0.36 5.79 12.89
N ALA A 558 -1.07 6.13 11.82
CA ALA A 558 -0.51 6.81 10.65
C ALA A 558 -0.41 8.33 10.84
N ASN A 559 -1.01 8.89 11.90
CA ASN A 559 -1.00 10.31 12.18
C ASN A 559 0.40 10.78 12.62
N PRO A 560 1.08 11.66 11.85
CA PRO A 560 2.42 12.10 12.20
C PRO A 560 2.43 13.08 13.39
N ASP A 561 1.34 13.83 13.59
CA ASP A 561 1.19 14.77 14.70
C ASP A 561 -0.31 14.99 15.02
N PRO A 562 -0.83 14.42 16.13
CA PRO A 562 -2.23 14.58 16.52
C PRO A 562 -2.52 15.90 17.25
N THR A 563 -1.49 16.69 17.58
CA THR A 563 -1.63 17.95 18.33
C THR A 563 -1.82 19.17 17.44
N GLU A 564 -1.54 19.01 16.15
CA GLU A 564 -1.65 20.06 15.14
C GLU A 564 -3.04 20.14 14.51
N THR A 565 -3.41 21.35 14.09
CA THR A 565 -4.58 21.55 13.23
C THR A 565 -4.17 21.28 11.78
N VAL A 566 -4.88 20.40 11.10
CA VAL A 566 -4.52 19.95 9.75
C VAL A 566 -5.44 20.60 8.71
N ARG A 567 -4.88 21.02 7.59
CA ARG A 567 -5.58 21.73 6.51
C ARG A 567 -5.29 21.09 5.16
N TYR A 568 -5.99 21.56 4.13
CA TYR A 568 -5.70 21.21 2.76
C TYR A 568 -4.24 21.52 2.39
N GLY A 569 -3.54 20.57 1.79
CA GLY A 569 -2.20 20.78 1.27
C GLY A 569 -1.61 19.56 0.56
N PRO A 570 -0.59 19.75 -0.31
CA PRO A 570 -0.04 18.69 -1.14
C PRO A 570 0.87 17.70 -0.41
N GLN A 571 1.31 18.00 0.81
CA GLN A 571 2.19 17.10 1.55
C GLN A 571 1.40 16.00 2.25
N THR A 572 1.96 14.79 2.32
CA THR A 572 1.32 13.62 2.93
C THR A 572 0.93 13.81 4.41
N TRP A 573 1.59 14.71 5.15
CA TRP A 573 1.24 15.04 6.53
C TRP A 573 0.24 16.20 6.67
N GLU A 574 -0.03 16.93 5.58
CA GLU A 574 -1.22 17.77 5.43
C GLU A 574 -2.40 16.85 5.07
N GLU A 575 -3.51 17.38 4.54
CA GLU A 575 -4.60 16.54 4.06
C GLU A 575 -5.17 16.99 2.72
N MET A 576 -5.91 16.09 2.08
CA MET A 576 -6.73 16.37 0.91
C MET A 576 -8.10 15.71 1.08
N MET A 577 -9.14 16.36 0.57
CA MET A 577 -10.44 15.74 0.36
C MET A 577 -10.79 15.90 -1.10
N ILE A 578 -10.55 14.87 -1.90
CA ILE A 578 -10.84 14.92 -3.34
C ILE A 578 -11.55 13.65 -3.78
N GLY A 579 -12.78 13.82 -4.25
CA GLY A 579 -13.51 12.77 -4.93
C GLY A 579 -13.30 12.86 -6.43
N TRP A 580 -12.28 12.19 -6.97
CA TRP A 580 -12.05 12.12 -8.42
C TRP A 580 -13.01 11.14 -9.09
N PHE A 581 -13.40 11.42 -10.32
CA PHE A 581 -14.19 10.50 -11.14
C PHE A 581 -13.95 10.72 -12.62
N ASP A 582 -13.91 9.62 -13.35
CA ASP A 582 -13.85 9.63 -14.81
C ASP A 582 -15.25 9.71 -15.39
N VAL A 583 -15.42 10.57 -16.38
CA VAL A 583 -16.66 10.77 -17.11
C VAL A 583 -16.41 10.70 -18.60
N SER A 584 -17.46 10.50 -19.40
CA SER A 584 -17.41 10.75 -20.82
C SER A 584 -18.63 11.51 -21.33
N TYR A 585 -18.42 12.14 -22.48
CA TYR A 585 -19.44 12.86 -23.24
C TYR A 585 -19.45 12.35 -24.68
N PRO A 586 -20.60 12.40 -25.37
CA PRO A 586 -20.64 12.22 -26.81
C PRO A 586 -19.61 13.12 -27.50
N ARG A 587 -18.95 12.61 -28.54
CA ARG A 587 -17.80 13.28 -29.16
C ARG A 587 -18.07 14.72 -29.59
N ASP A 588 -19.20 14.96 -30.24
CA ASP A 588 -19.63 16.30 -30.68
C ASP A 588 -19.77 17.28 -29.50
N GLN A 589 -20.30 16.80 -28.37
CA GLN A 589 -20.42 17.61 -27.16
C GLN A 589 -19.07 17.89 -26.53
N ALA A 590 -18.17 16.90 -26.50
CA ALA A 590 -16.83 17.07 -25.95
C ALA A 590 -16.00 18.08 -26.76
N GLU A 591 -16.05 17.99 -28.09
CA GLU A 591 -15.40 18.94 -28.99
C GLU A 591 -15.90 20.37 -28.74
N ALA A 592 -17.22 20.56 -28.61
CA ALA A 592 -17.80 21.85 -28.27
C ALA A 592 -17.36 22.38 -26.88
N ILE A 593 -17.15 21.49 -25.89
CA ILE A 593 -16.67 21.88 -24.56
C ILE A 593 -15.23 22.38 -24.63
N LEU A 594 -14.37 21.68 -25.39
CA LEU A 594 -12.97 22.03 -25.59
C LEU A 594 -12.85 23.36 -26.35
N GLU A 595 -13.56 23.51 -27.47
CA GLU A 595 -13.59 24.77 -28.24
C GLU A 595 -14.05 25.95 -27.38
N ARG A 596 -15.08 25.76 -26.56
CA ARG A 596 -15.55 26.82 -25.66
C ARG A 596 -14.52 27.19 -24.60
N ALA A 597 -13.83 26.20 -24.02
CA ALA A 597 -12.79 26.45 -23.03
C ALA A 597 -11.61 27.24 -23.64
N GLU A 598 -11.24 26.94 -24.89
CA GLU A 598 -10.25 27.69 -25.64
C GLU A 598 -10.69 29.14 -25.87
N ASN A 599 -11.92 29.36 -26.34
CA ASN A 599 -12.46 30.69 -26.59
C ASN A 599 -12.62 31.56 -25.32
N GLU A 600 -12.92 30.95 -24.16
CA GLU A 600 -13.04 31.66 -22.89
C GLU A 600 -11.67 32.08 -22.34
N ALA A 601 -10.63 31.25 -22.53
CA ALA A 601 -9.25 31.60 -22.21
C ALA A 601 -8.73 32.80 -23.05
N ASP A 602 -9.22 32.93 -24.29
CA ASP A 602 -8.89 34.06 -25.17
C ASP A 602 -9.63 35.36 -24.80
N ASN A 603 -10.88 35.29 -24.34
CA ASN A 603 -11.72 36.47 -24.07
C ASN A 603 -11.48 37.14 -22.70
N HIS A 604 -10.94 36.44 -21.69
CA HIS A 604 -10.56 37.04 -20.39
C HIS A 604 -9.34 37.98 -20.45
N VAL A 605 -8.84 38.28 -21.66
CA VAL A 605 -7.75 39.22 -21.91
C VAL A 605 -8.27 40.64 -22.16
N GLU A 606 -9.55 40.84 -22.48
CA GLU A 606 -10.10 42.16 -22.79
C GLU A 606 -10.83 42.87 -21.64
N ASP A 607 -11.36 42.15 -20.65
CA ASP A 607 -12.06 42.74 -19.50
C ASP A 607 -11.35 42.38 -18.18
N GLY A 608 -10.74 43.39 -17.56
CA GLY A 608 -10.08 43.24 -16.26
C GLY A 608 -11.07 42.95 -15.13
N ASP A 609 -10.76 41.91 -14.37
CA ASP A 609 -11.20 41.58 -13.00
C ASP A 609 -12.70 41.20 -12.84
N VAL A 610 -12.99 39.92 -12.52
CA VAL A 610 -13.67 39.42 -11.30
C VAL A 610 -13.74 37.87 -11.32
N GLY A 611 -12.98 37.24 -10.41
CA GLY A 611 -13.31 36.04 -9.62
C GLY A 611 -13.75 34.71 -10.26
N GLU A 612 -12.90 33.69 -10.17
CA GLU A 612 -13.22 32.29 -9.81
C GLU A 612 -11.92 31.50 -9.57
N GLY A 613 -11.96 30.48 -8.71
CA GLY A 613 -10.85 29.90 -7.96
C GLY A 613 -9.56 29.58 -8.72
N ASP A 614 -8.45 30.11 -8.20
CA ASP A 614 -7.09 29.97 -8.71
C ASP A 614 -6.50 28.61 -8.31
N ASP A 615 -6.55 27.64 -9.22
CA ASP A 615 -5.70 26.44 -9.20
C ASP A 615 -4.27 26.83 -9.58
N THR A 616 -3.53 27.49 -8.67
CA THR A 616 -2.06 27.40 -8.57
C THR A 616 -1.56 27.99 -7.26
N VAL A 617 -0.96 27.17 -6.40
CA VAL A 617 -0.20 27.67 -5.24
C VAL A 617 1.10 28.29 -5.77
N GLU A 618 1.16 29.62 -5.86
CA GLU A 618 2.42 30.35 -5.96
C GLU A 618 3.23 30.16 -4.68
N ALA A 619 4.41 29.56 -4.79
CA ALA A 619 5.40 29.52 -3.74
C ALA A 619 6.03 30.92 -3.59
N THR A 620 5.64 31.67 -2.57
CA THR A 620 6.35 32.88 -2.18
C THR A 620 7.53 32.53 -1.26
N GLU A 621 8.73 32.79 -1.74
CA GLU A 621 9.98 32.80 -0.98
C GLU A 621 9.87 33.78 0.22
N ALA A 622 10.26 33.31 1.40
CA ALA A 622 10.59 34.18 2.53
C ALA A 622 12.04 33.91 2.94
N GLU A 623 12.94 34.78 2.48
CA GLU A 623 14.24 35.00 3.11
C GLU A 623 14.05 35.35 4.59
N ALA A 624 14.75 34.66 5.48
CA ALA A 624 15.04 35.18 6.81
C ALA A 624 16.49 34.87 7.16
N ALA A 625 17.32 35.90 7.03
CA ALA A 625 18.57 36.05 7.75
C ALA A 625 18.34 35.95 9.27
N GLY A 626 19.25 35.25 9.96
CA GLY A 626 19.29 35.19 11.43
C GLY A 626 19.94 33.92 11.95
#